data_AF-A0A3M2BUP2-F1
#
_entry.id   AF-A0A3M2BUP2-F1
#
_cell.length_a   1.000
_cell.length_b   1.000
_cell.length_c   1.000
_cell.angle_alpha   90.00
_cell.angle_beta   90.00
_cell.angle_gamma   90.00
#
_symmetry.space_group_name_H-M   'P 1'
#
loop_
_entity.id
_entity.type
_entity.pdbx_description
1 polymer ?
#
loop_
_entity_poly.entity_id
_entity_poly.type
_entity_poly.pdbx_seq_one_letter_code
_entity_poly.pdbx_strand_id
1 'polypeptide(L)'
;MAISELHIAWPWVFFLLLPLAAGWWAFSRSPFHVSDEPSLRLSNVEGLNQEDYGKKAISPFFLLALLLVLVALSRPQIQGPDNVSRLSFMLVLDVSGSMQQPYRVKEGIQSKLNWIKRAVQRFLTELSRRPPAFIPEVGIVLFADHAYRMFPPTRDLDHLAAAVKAIETGMIGEKSSLDEAIVLSLGEVRGRSDNATSQGGEGKSGVLVIMTDGLHTSERLRLKQALTSAVKQQVAVFPIVIGSTSVNDSEVGFF
;
A
#
# COMPACT_ATOMS: atom_id res chain seq x y z
N MET A 1 15.03 7.11 18.07
CA MET A 1 15.17 7.00 16.60
C MET A 1 13.79 6.91 15.96
N ALA A 2 12.97 7.96 16.09
CA ALA A 2 11.56 7.97 15.65
C ALA A 2 11.08 9.35 15.15
N ILE A 3 12.01 10.31 14.98
CA ILE A 3 11.67 11.71 14.64
C ILE A 3 11.75 11.95 13.12
N SER A 4 12.33 11.01 12.35
CA SER A 4 12.49 11.12 10.89
C SER A 4 11.24 10.75 10.08
N GLU A 5 10.20 10.20 10.71
CA GLU A 5 8.97 9.74 10.01
C GLU A 5 7.74 10.62 10.29
N LEU A 6 7.94 11.76 10.95
CA LEU A 6 6.85 12.69 11.25
C LEU A 6 6.58 13.58 10.03
N HIS A 7 5.53 13.27 9.28
CA HIS A 7 5.06 14.12 8.21
C HIS A 7 3.86 14.95 8.67
N ILE A 8 3.96 16.26 8.49
CA ILE A 8 2.86 17.19 8.75
C ILE A 8 2.14 17.39 7.43
N ALA A 9 0.94 16.84 7.32
CA ALA A 9 0.19 16.89 6.06
C ALA A 9 -0.19 18.33 5.65
N TRP A 10 -0.36 19.24 6.63
CA TRP A 10 -0.84 20.62 6.40
C TRP A 10 0.02 21.63 7.17
N PRO A 11 1.30 21.84 6.80
CA PRO A 11 2.20 22.75 7.53
C PRO A 11 1.68 24.20 7.52
N TRP A 12 0.90 24.57 6.50
CA TRP A 12 0.31 25.89 6.36
C TRP A 12 -0.70 26.26 7.44
N VAL A 13 -1.20 25.29 8.23
CA VAL A 13 -2.13 25.57 9.33
C VAL A 13 -1.47 26.44 10.40
N PHE A 14 -0.14 26.39 10.53
CA PHE A 14 0.60 27.30 11.40
C PHE A 14 0.52 28.76 10.94
N PHE A 15 0.30 29.06 9.65
CA PHE A 15 0.06 30.44 9.21
C PHE A 15 -1.30 30.99 9.67
N LEU A 16 -2.25 30.13 10.06
CA LEU A 16 -3.53 30.57 10.64
C LEU A 16 -3.37 31.21 12.03
N LEU A 17 -2.24 30.96 12.73
CA LEU A 17 -1.90 31.68 13.96
C LEU A 17 -1.67 33.17 13.72
N LEU A 18 -1.20 33.56 12.53
CA LEU A 18 -0.81 34.93 12.20
C LEU A 18 -2.02 35.90 12.17
N PRO A 19 -3.15 35.60 11.51
CA PRO A 19 -4.35 36.44 11.58
C PRO A 19 -5.02 36.39 12.96
N LEU A 20 -4.93 35.27 13.69
CA LEU A 20 -5.49 35.17 15.04
C LEU A 20 -4.71 36.02 16.05
N ALA A 21 -3.37 36.02 15.96
CA ALA A 21 -2.49 36.88 16.74
C ALA A 21 -2.64 38.35 16.34
N ALA A 22 -2.75 38.65 15.04
CA ALA A 22 -3.01 40.00 14.55
C ALA A 22 -4.39 40.53 14.99
N GLY A 23 -5.43 39.68 14.93
CA GLY A 23 -6.77 39.99 15.40
C GLY A 23 -6.83 40.19 16.92
N TRP A 24 -6.13 39.35 17.68
CA TRP A 24 -5.98 39.53 19.13
C TRP A 24 -5.21 40.81 19.48
N TRP A 25 -4.12 41.09 18.76
CA TRP A 25 -3.34 42.31 18.94
C TRP A 25 -4.15 43.55 18.59
N ALA A 26 -4.93 43.51 17.50
CA ALA A 26 -5.83 44.58 17.09
C ALA A 26 -6.99 44.79 18.08
N PHE A 27 -7.58 43.71 18.62
CA PHE A 27 -8.65 43.79 19.61
C PHE A 27 -8.14 44.27 20.98
N SER A 28 -6.95 43.85 21.38
CA SER A 28 -6.28 44.31 22.61
C SER A 28 -5.76 45.77 22.49
N ARG A 29 -5.55 46.25 21.26
CA ARG A 29 -5.20 47.64 20.94
C ARG A 29 -6.41 48.50 20.59
N SER A 30 -7.58 47.92 20.35
CA SER A 30 -8.78 48.71 20.08
C SER A 30 -9.17 49.39 21.39
N PRO A 31 -9.04 50.73 21.51
CA PRO A 31 -9.82 51.40 22.52
C PRO A 31 -11.25 51.17 22.04
N PHE A 32 -12.06 50.44 22.80
CA PHE A 32 -13.48 50.72 22.75
C PHE A 32 -13.59 52.20 23.13
N HIS A 33 -13.59 53.07 22.11
CA HIS A 33 -14.05 54.44 22.23
C HIS A 33 -15.53 54.30 22.55
N VAL A 34 -15.82 54.15 23.84
CA VAL A 34 -17.12 54.50 24.39
C VAL A 34 -17.23 55.98 24.10
N SER A 35 -17.92 56.32 23.00
CA SER A 35 -18.23 57.70 22.69
C SER A 35 -19.03 58.24 23.88
N ASP A 36 -18.49 59.28 24.50
CA ASP A 36 -19.10 60.02 25.59
C ASP A 36 -20.53 60.48 25.24
N GLU A 37 -21.44 60.29 26.19
CA GLU A 37 -22.77 60.93 26.35
C GLU A 37 -23.92 60.45 25.41
N PRO A 38 -25.11 60.13 25.98
CA PRO A 38 -25.84 61.06 26.82
C PRO A 38 -26.13 60.57 28.25
N SER A 39 -25.86 61.47 29.19
CA SER A 39 -26.40 61.59 30.55
C SER A 39 -27.70 60.85 30.86
N LEU A 40 -27.56 59.69 31.51
CA LEU A 40 -28.51 59.21 32.52
C LEU A 40 -27.82 59.36 33.88
N ARG A 41 -28.16 60.43 34.61
CA ARG A 41 -27.76 60.62 36.00
C ARG A 41 -28.47 59.57 36.86
N LEU A 42 -27.85 58.41 37.04
CA LEU A 42 -28.22 57.47 38.08
C LEU A 42 -27.64 57.97 39.40
N SER A 43 -28.54 58.38 40.30
CA SER A 43 -28.23 58.70 41.68
C SER A 43 -27.82 57.42 42.42
N ASN A 44 -26.80 57.53 43.29
CA ASN A 44 -26.13 56.50 44.10
C ASN A 44 -25.08 55.62 43.40
N VAL A 45 -23.82 56.03 43.54
CA VAL A 45 -22.63 55.19 43.38
C VAL A 45 -21.74 55.32 44.61
N GLU A 46 -22.14 54.65 45.69
CA GLU A 46 -21.26 54.28 46.81
C GLU A 46 -21.28 52.75 46.87
N GLY A 47 -20.30 52.13 46.22
CA GLY A 47 -20.14 50.67 46.23
C GLY A 47 -19.74 50.02 44.91
N LEU A 48 -19.67 50.77 43.81
CA LEU A 48 -19.04 50.27 42.59
C LEU A 48 -17.55 50.58 42.65
N ASN A 49 -16.81 49.69 43.30
CA ASN A 49 -15.39 49.54 43.04
C ASN A 49 -15.26 49.39 41.52
N GLN A 50 -14.71 50.41 40.89
CA GLN A 50 -14.23 50.35 39.53
C GLN A 50 -13.05 49.39 39.57
N GLU A 51 -13.34 48.09 39.48
CA GLU A 51 -12.31 47.10 39.24
C GLU A 51 -11.73 47.45 37.89
N ASP A 52 -10.54 48.05 37.91
CA ASP A 52 -9.67 48.11 36.77
C ASP A 52 -9.55 46.69 36.21
N TYR A 53 -10.32 46.40 35.15
CA TYR A 53 -10.10 45.24 34.29
C TYR A 53 -8.81 45.48 33.50
N GLY A 54 -7.71 45.72 34.22
CA GLY A 54 -6.37 45.86 33.75
C GLY A 54 -5.95 44.53 33.14
N LYS A 55 -5.99 44.48 31.80
CA LYS A 55 -5.30 43.51 30.96
C LYS A 55 -5.50 42.08 31.44
N LYS A 56 -6.65 41.47 31.13
CA LYS A 56 -6.88 40.02 31.29
C LYS A 56 -5.68 39.27 30.72
N ALA A 57 -4.78 38.84 31.61
CA ALA A 57 -3.63 38.04 31.25
C ALA A 57 -4.19 36.74 30.67
N ILE A 58 -3.85 36.45 29.43
CA ILE A 58 -4.22 35.19 28.79
C ILE A 58 -3.63 34.09 29.65
N SER A 59 -4.48 33.26 30.25
CA SER A 59 -4.04 32.15 31.07
C SER A 59 -3.07 31.28 30.27
N PRO A 60 -1.93 30.84 30.83
CA PRO A 60 -1.00 29.95 30.14
C PRO A 60 -1.68 28.66 29.66
N PHE A 61 -2.76 28.25 30.32
CA PHE A 61 -3.60 27.12 29.90
C PHE A 61 -4.34 27.37 28.58
N PHE A 62 -4.73 28.61 28.27
CA PHE A 62 -5.35 28.94 27.00
C PHE A 62 -4.35 28.81 25.84
N LEU A 63 -3.12 29.28 26.04
CA LEU A 63 -2.03 29.15 25.07
C LEU A 63 -1.66 27.69 24.83
N LEU A 64 -1.59 26.89 25.90
CA LEU A 64 -1.34 25.45 25.81
C LEU A 64 -2.47 24.73 25.07
N ALA A 65 -3.74 25.03 25.39
CA ALA A 65 -4.89 24.45 24.71
C ALA A 65 -4.90 24.80 23.21
N LEU A 66 -4.60 26.06 22.86
CA LEU A 66 -4.49 26.49 21.47
C LEU A 66 -3.37 25.74 20.72
N LEU A 67 -2.23 25.53 21.37
CA LEU A 67 -1.11 24.77 20.81
C LEU A 67 -1.50 23.31 20.56
N LEU A 68 -2.18 22.66 21.50
CA LEU A 68 -2.68 21.29 21.32
C LEU A 68 -3.69 21.20 20.17
N VAL A 69 -4.60 22.17 20.04
CA VAL A 69 -5.57 22.22 18.93
C VAL A 69 -4.85 22.35 17.60
N LEU A 70 -3.84 23.20 17.50
CA LEU A 70 -3.06 23.38 16.26
C LEU A 70 -2.26 22.12 15.89
N VAL A 71 -1.71 21.42 16.89
CA VAL A 71 -1.05 20.13 16.67
C VAL A 71 -2.06 19.07 16.22
N ALA A 72 -3.26 19.04 16.79
CA ALA A 72 -4.30 18.11 16.32
C ALA A 72 -4.76 18.45 14.88
N LEU A 73 -4.88 19.74 14.57
CA LEU A 73 -5.32 20.24 13.25
C LEU A 73 -4.26 20.02 12.16
N SER A 74 -2.98 20.07 12.52
CA SER A 74 -1.87 19.80 11.60
C SER A 74 -1.78 18.32 11.20
N ARG A 75 -2.60 17.45 11.82
CA ARG A 75 -2.71 16.01 11.55
C ARG A 75 -1.31 15.37 11.44
N PRO A 76 -0.55 15.26 12.53
CA PRO A 76 0.72 14.58 12.53
C PRO A 76 0.50 13.13 12.12
N GLN A 77 1.09 12.73 10.99
CA GLN A 77 1.02 11.38 10.48
C GLN A 77 2.40 10.74 10.58
N ILE A 78 2.44 9.52 11.12
CA ILE A 78 3.62 8.67 11.07
C ILE A 78 3.54 7.94 9.73
N GLN A 79 4.39 8.34 8.77
CA GLN A 79 4.51 7.61 7.52
C GLN A 79 5.34 6.36 7.78
N GLY A 80 4.71 5.19 7.68
CA GLY A 80 5.43 3.92 7.80
C GLY A 80 6.36 3.67 6.60
N PRO A 81 7.17 2.60 6.63
CA PRO A 81 8.12 2.27 5.59
C PRO A 81 7.40 2.05 4.24
N ASP A 82 7.49 3.05 3.38
CA ASP A 82 6.73 3.16 2.15
C ASP A 82 7.09 2.09 1.10
N ASN A 83 8.32 1.56 1.16
CA ASN A 83 8.89 0.82 0.03
C ASN A 83 8.27 -0.56 -0.17
N VAL A 84 7.95 -1.27 0.92
CA VAL A 84 7.39 -2.64 0.84
C VAL A 84 5.88 -2.61 0.65
N SER A 85 5.20 -1.64 1.26
CA SER A 85 3.75 -1.41 1.11
C SER A 85 3.35 -1.05 -0.33
N ARG A 86 4.26 -0.41 -1.09
CA ARG A 86 4.05 -0.01 -2.49
C ARG A 86 4.34 -1.13 -3.51
N LEU A 87 4.83 -2.29 -3.07
CA LEU A 87 5.13 -3.43 -3.94
C LEU A 87 3.89 -4.31 -4.12
N SER A 88 3.61 -4.69 -5.37
CA SER A 88 2.57 -5.67 -5.70
C SER A 88 3.21 -6.94 -6.25
N PHE A 89 2.98 -8.07 -5.60
CA PHE A 89 3.37 -9.39 -6.09
C PHE A 89 2.23 -10.05 -6.85
N MET A 90 2.52 -10.61 -8.01
CA MET A 90 1.62 -11.50 -8.72
C MET A 90 2.22 -12.91 -8.72
N LEU A 91 1.56 -13.83 -8.00
CA LEU A 91 1.91 -15.24 -8.02
C LEU A 91 1.21 -15.88 -9.21
N VAL A 92 1.99 -16.44 -10.13
CA VAL A 92 1.49 -17.03 -11.38
C VAL A 92 1.75 -18.53 -11.33
N LEU A 93 0.70 -19.32 -11.09
CA LEU A 93 0.79 -20.76 -10.87
C LEU A 93 0.38 -21.55 -12.10
N ASP A 94 1.24 -22.48 -12.50
CA ASP A 94 0.93 -23.49 -13.50
C ASP A 94 0.00 -24.56 -12.89
N VAL A 95 -1.15 -24.76 -13.52
CA VAL A 95 -2.15 -25.78 -13.12
C VAL A 95 -2.46 -26.77 -14.25
N SER A 96 -1.59 -26.82 -15.27
CA SER A 96 -1.69 -27.72 -16.41
C SER A 96 -1.54 -29.20 -16.02
N GLY A 97 -1.79 -30.11 -16.96
CA GLY A 97 -1.77 -31.55 -16.70
C GLY A 97 -0.41 -32.07 -16.22
N SER A 98 0.69 -31.47 -16.67
CA SER A 98 2.04 -31.86 -16.26
C SER A 98 2.30 -31.62 -14.77
N MET A 99 1.50 -30.75 -14.14
CA MET A 99 1.60 -30.43 -12.72
C MET A 99 0.99 -31.51 -11.81
N GLN A 100 0.26 -32.47 -12.37
CA GLN A 100 -0.25 -33.64 -11.66
C GLN A 100 0.84 -34.70 -11.44
N GLN A 101 1.93 -34.64 -12.20
CA GLN A 101 2.99 -35.64 -12.16
C GLN A 101 3.61 -35.79 -10.76
N PRO A 102 4.01 -37.02 -10.38
CA PRO A 102 4.62 -37.26 -9.08
C PRO A 102 5.99 -36.57 -8.98
N TYR A 103 6.17 -35.85 -7.88
CA TYR A 103 7.35 -35.10 -7.52
C TYR A 103 7.85 -35.58 -6.15
N ARG A 104 9.12 -35.99 -6.09
CA ARG A 104 9.75 -36.49 -4.87
C ARG A 104 10.30 -35.32 -4.07
N VAL A 105 9.85 -35.22 -2.82
CA VAL A 105 10.29 -34.23 -1.84
C VAL A 105 10.80 -34.93 -0.59
N LYS A 106 11.35 -34.18 0.37
CA LYS A 106 11.89 -34.75 1.62
C LYS A 106 10.83 -35.52 2.40
N GLU A 107 9.58 -35.07 2.36
CA GLU A 107 8.46 -35.65 3.11
C GLU A 107 7.73 -36.79 2.37
N GLY A 108 8.15 -37.16 1.16
CA GLY A 108 7.53 -38.24 0.37
C GLY A 108 7.28 -37.86 -1.10
N ILE A 109 6.31 -38.54 -1.71
CA ILE A 109 5.89 -38.28 -3.11
C ILE A 109 4.53 -37.58 -3.09
N GLN A 110 4.41 -36.51 -3.87
CA GLN A 110 3.16 -35.74 -4.06
C GLN A 110 3.16 -35.16 -5.48
N SER A 111 2.06 -34.55 -5.93
CA SER A 111 2.07 -33.81 -7.21
C SER A 111 2.95 -32.55 -7.15
N LYS A 112 3.47 -32.11 -8.32
CA LYS A 112 4.17 -30.82 -8.43
C LYS A 112 3.29 -29.65 -7.98
N LEU A 113 2.00 -29.65 -8.35
CA LEU A 113 1.06 -28.61 -7.91
C LEU A 113 0.92 -28.58 -6.39
N ASN A 114 0.79 -29.74 -5.74
CA ASN A 114 0.69 -29.80 -4.28
C ASN A 114 1.95 -29.28 -3.60
N TRP A 115 3.12 -29.49 -4.18
CA TRP A 115 4.36 -28.87 -3.69
C TRP A 115 4.31 -27.34 -3.77
N ILE A 116 3.91 -26.78 -4.93
CA ILE A 116 3.77 -25.33 -5.10
C ILE A 116 2.74 -24.78 -4.10
N LYS A 117 1.55 -25.38 -4.02
CA LYS A 117 0.47 -24.94 -3.12
C LYS A 117 0.99 -24.83 -1.69
N ARG A 118 1.72 -25.84 -1.22
CA ARG A 118 2.32 -25.81 0.13
C ARG A 118 3.38 -24.72 0.28
N ALA A 119 4.23 -24.50 -0.73
CA ALA A 119 5.23 -23.44 -0.72
C ALA A 119 4.58 -22.04 -0.69
N VAL A 120 3.57 -21.81 -1.52
CA VAL A 120 2.80 -20.57 -1.58
C VAL A 120 2.03 -20.32 -0.28
N GLN A 121 1.36 -21.32 0.28
CA GLN A 121 0.68 -21.20 1.56
C GLN A 121 1.63 -20.84 2.69
N ARG A 122 2.81 -21.47 2.73
CA ARG A 122 3.84 -21.13 3.70
C ARG A 122 4.34 -19.70 3.51
N PHE A 123 4.60 -19.29 2.26
CA PHE A 123 5.01 -17.92 1.94
C PHE A 123 3.98 -16.89 2.42
N LEU A 124 2.70 -17.08 2.09
CA LEU A 124 1.61 -16.18 2.49
C LEU A 124 1.44 -16.12 4.02
N THR A 125 1.49 -17.28 4.69
CA THR A 125 1.39 -17.35 6.16
C THR A 125 2.57 -16.68 6.87
N GLU A 126 3.80 -16.86 6.38
CA GLU A 126 4.96 -16.17 6.97
C GLU A 126 4.95 -14.68 6.68
N LEU A 127 4.37 -14.28 5.53
CA LEU A 127 4.22 -12.88 5.17
C LEU A 127 3.14 -12.18 6.00
N SER A 128 2.03 -12.85 6.33
CA SER A 128 0.95 -12.28 7.15
C SER A 128 1.35 -11.99 8.60
N ARG A 129 2.40 -12.66 9.10
CA ARG A 129 3.00 -12.40 10.42
C ARG A 129 3.85 -11.13 10.48
N ARG A 130 4.17 -10.52 9.34
CA ARG A 130 4.95 -9.27 9.31
C ARG A 130 4.09 -8.09 9.78
N PRO A 131 4.71 -7.00 10.26
CA PRO A 131 3.93 -5.83 10.67
C PRO A 131 3.14 -5.28 9.46
N PRO A 132 1.90 -4.77 9.65
CA PRO A 132 1.02 -4.39 8.55
C PRO A 132 1.63 -3.40 7.54
N ALA A 133 2.53 -2.54 8.00
CA ALA A 133 3.24 -1.58 7.14
C ALA A 133 4.20 -2.24 6.12
N PHE A 134 4.63 -3.48 6.37
CA PHE A 134 5.54 -4.24 5.50
C PHE A 134 4.82 -5.35 4.71
N ILE A 135 3.49 -5.39 4.73
CA ILE A 135 2.73 -6.39 3.97
C ILE A 135 2.45 -5.84 2.56
N PRO A 136 3.06 -6.44 1.51
CA PRO A 136 2.79 -6.05 0.13
C PRO A 136 1.40 -6.53 -0.31
N GLU A 137 0.88 -5.97 -1.40
CA GLU A 137 -0.30 -6.53 -2.05
C GLU A 137 0.11 -7.81 -2.80
N VAL A 138 -0.63 -8.90 -2.65
CA VAL A 138 -0.38 -10.16 -3.35
C VAL A 138 -1.63 -10.55 -4.14
N GLY A 139 -1.44 -10.87 -5.42
CA GLY A 139 -2.47 -11.41 -6.30
C GLY A 139 -2.08 -12.79 -6.81
N ILE A 140 -3.07 -13.52 -7.36
CA ILE A 140 -2.90 -14.89 -7.84
C ILE A 140 -3.50 -15.01 -9.24
N VAL A 141 -2.68 -15.42 -10.21
CA VAL A 141 -3.09 -15.89 -11.53
C VAL A 141 -2.82 -17.39 -11.62
N LEU A 142 -3.76 -18.13 -12.17
CA LEU A 142 -3.59 -19.52 -12.58
C LEU A 142 -3.44 -19.56 -14.08
N PHE A 143 -2.64 -20.47 -14.61
CA PHE A 143 -2.59 -20.68 -16.04
C PHE A 143 -2.50 -22.16 -16.42
N ALA A 144 -3.20 -22.49 -17.50
CA ALA A 144 -3.05 -23.73 -18.23
C ALA A 144 -3.34 -23.44 -19.72
N ASP A 145 -4.46 -23.89 -20.29
CA ASP A 145 -4.82 -23.56 -21.69
C ASP A 145 -4.98 -22.05 -21.87
N HIS A 146 -5.49 -21.39 -20.83
CA HIS A 146 -5.67 -19.95 -20.73
C HIS A 146 -5.19 -19.44 -19.37
N ALA A 147 -5.05 -18.13 -19.25
CA ALA A 147 -4.78 -17.48 -17.97
C ALA A 147 -6.08 -17.06 -17.26
N TYR A 148 -6.15 -17.33 -15.97
CA TYR A 148 -7.30 -17.00 -15.14
C TYR A 148 -6.87 -16.21 -13.90
N ARG A 149 -7.47 -15.04 -13.70
CA ARG A 149 -7.27 -14.22 -12.50
C ARG A 149 -8.07 -14.83 -11.35
N MET A 150 -7.39 -15.50 -10.42
CA MET A 150 -8.05 -16.06 -9.24
C MET A 150 -8.27 -14.98 -8.17
N PHE A 151 -7.25 -14.17 -7.88
CA PHE A 151 -7.34 -13.05 -6.94
C PHE A 151 -6.64 -11.82 -7.49
N PRO A 152 -7.29 -10.64 -7.45
CA PRO A 152 -6.60 -9.37 -7.66
C PRO A 152 -5.62 -9.09 -6.49
N PRO A 153 -4.62 -8.21 -6.68
CA PRO A 153 -3.68 -7.84 -5.61
C PRO A 153 -4.39 -7.31 -4.36
N THR A 154 -4.21 -7.99 -3.23
CA THR A 154 -4.83 -7.65 -1.93
C THR A 154 -3.87 -7.92 -0.77
N ARG A 155 -4.18 -7.35 0.40
CA ARG A 155 -3.43 -7.58 1.66
C ARG A 155 -4.07 -8.64 2.56
N ASP A 156 -5.20 -9.20 2.15
CA ASP A 156 -5.89 -10.28 2.86
C ASP A 156 -5.22 -11.64 2.56
N LEU A 157 -4.05 -11.84 3.15
CA LEU A 157 -3.19 -12.98 2.86
C LEU A 157 -3.76 -14.31 3.38
N ASP A 158 -4.54 -14.27 4.46
CA ASP A 158 -5.14 -15.47 5.05
C ASP A 158 -6.23 -16.04 4.13
N HIS A 159 -7.05 -15.17 3.53
CA HIS A 159 -8.02 -15.59 2.51
C HIS A 159 -7.33 -16.14 1.26
N LEU A 160 -6.23 -15.52 0.81
CA LEU A 160 -5.43 -16.07 -0.30
C LEU A 160 -4.90 -17.47 0.03
N ALA A 161 -4.32 -17.66 1.21
CA ALA A 161 -3.74 -18.94 1.63
C ALA A 161 -4.81 -20.05 1.70
N ALA A 162 -6.01 -19.72 2.18
CA ALA A 162 -7.15 -20.62 2.18
C ALA A 162 -7.59 -20.98 0.75
N ALA A 163 -7.70 -19.98 -0.13
CA ALA A 163 -8.15 -20.22 -1.50
C ALA A 163 -7.15 -21.04 -2.33
N VAL A 164 -5.84 -20.85 -2.11
CA VAL A 164 -4.80 -21.67 -2.75
C VAL A 164 -5.01 -23.16 -2.48
N LYS A 165 -5.58 -23.53 -1.33
CA LYS A 165 -5.85 -24.94 -0.98
C LYS A 165 -6.81 -25.61 -1.96
N ALA A 166 -7.76 -24.86 -2.51
CA ALA A 166 -8.81 -25.36 -3.39
C ALA A 166 -8.36 -25.50 -4.86
N ILE A 167 -7.16 -25.05 -5.21
CA ILE A 167 -6.65 -25.15 -6.58
C ILE A 167 -6.34 -26.62 -6.90
N GLU A 168 -6.86 -27.11 -8.01
CA GLU A 168 -6.59 -28.45 -8.54
C GLU A 168 -6.03 -28.35 -9.97
N THR A 169 -5.31 -29.39 -10.39
CA THR A 169 -4.83 -29.50 -11.78
C THR A 169 -6.00 -29.69 -12.72
N GLY A 170 -5.91 -29.17 -13.94
CA GLY A 170 -6.93 -29.36 -14.97
C GLY A 170 -8.17 -28.46 -14.83
N MET A 171 -8.24 -27.59 -13.81
CA MET A 171 -9.39 -26.69 -13.61
C MET A 171 -9.61 -25.69 -14.76
N ILE A 172 -8.55 -25.36 -15.49
CA ILE A 172 -8.55 -24.36 -16.58
C ILE A 172 -7.81 -24.87 -17.83
N GLY A 173 -7.82 -26.19 -18.03
CA GLY A 173 -7.19 -26.85 -19.17
C GLY A 173 -5.94 -27.66 -18.81
N GLU A 174 -5.35 -28.29 -19.83
CA GLU A 174 -4.28 -29.29 -19.68
C GLU A 174 -2.95 -28.86 -20.29
N LYS A 175 -2.96 -27.89 -21.21
CA LYS A 175 -1.77 -27.30 -21.85
C LYS A 175 -1.29 -26.09 -21.04
N SER A 176 -0.22 -25.44 -21.49
CA SER A 176 0.40 -24.32 -20.77
C SER A 176 0.55 -23.09 -21.67
N SER A 177 -0.10 -21.99 -21.29
CA SER A 177 -0.15 -20.67 -21.93
C SER A 177 0.40 -19.58 -21.00
N LEU A 178 1.71 -19.66 -20.73
CA LEU A 178 2.47 -18.69 -19.95
C LEU A 178 2.45 -17.26 -20.53
N ASP A 179 2.40 -17.07 -21.85
CA ASP A 179 2.36 -15.74 -22.47
C ASP A 179 1.10 -14.96 -22.07
N GLU A 180 -0.06 -15.62 -22.10
CA GLU A 180 -1.33 -15.04 -21.65
C GLU A 180 -1.29 -14.72 -20.14
N ALA A 181 -0.67 -15.59 -19.35
CA ALA A 181 -0.52 -15.41 -17.91
C ALA A 181 0.31 -14.19 -17.55
N ILE A 182 1.41 -13.95 -18.28
CA ILE A 182 2.25 -12.75 -18.13
C ILE A 182 1.44 -11.51 -18.50
N VAL A 183 0.77 -11.51 -19.66
CA VAL A 183 -0.01 -10.34 -20.12
C VAL A 183 -1.12 -9.99 -19.12
N LEU A 184 -1.88 -10.99 -18.64
CA LEU A 184 -2.92 -10.79 -17.65
C LEU A 184 -2.35 -10.22 -16.34
N SER A 185 -1.26 -10.80 -15.85
CA SER A 185 -0.60 -10.39 -14.61
C SER A 185 -0.06 -8.96 -14.67
N LEU A 186 0.49 -8.54 -15.81
CA LEU A 186 0.93 -7.16 -16.03
C LEU A 186 -0.25 -6.18 -15.99
N GLY A 187 -1.39 -6.58 -16.54
CA GLY A 187 -2.64 -5.80 -16.47
C GLY A 187 -3.09 -5.52 -15.03
N GLU A 188 -2.99 -6.53 -14.14
CA GLU A 188 -3.37 -6.39 -12.73
C GLU A 188 -2.47 -5.43 -11.95
N VAL A 189 -1.16 -5.56 -12.16
CA VAL A 189 -0.16 -4.71 -11.50
C VAL A 189 -0.37 -3.25 -11.91
N ARG A 190 -0.62 -3.00 -13.20
CA ARG A 190 -0.79 -1.64 -13.73
C ARG A 190 -2.11 -0.98 -13.32
N GLY A 191 -3.23 -1.70 -13.41
CA GLY A 191 -4.57 -1.15 -13.13
C GLY A 191 -4.75 -0.57 -11.72
N ARG A 192 -3.87 -0.96 -10.78
CA ARG A 192 -3.84 -0.43 -9.42
C ARG A 192 -2.87 0.76 -9.24
N SER A 193 -1.83 0.87 -10.07
CA SER A 193 -0.85 1.96 -10.04
C SER A 193 -1.46 3.29 -10.50
N ASP A 194 -2.30 3.25 -11.55
CA ASP A 194 -2.97 4.43 -12.12
C ASP A 194 -3.97 5.08 -11.14
N ASN A 195 -4.49 4.32 -10.17
CA ASN A 195 -5.37 4.82 -9.11
C ASN A 195 -4.61 5.44 -7.92
N ALA A 196 -3.28 5.29 -7.86
CA ALA A 196 -2.42 5.87 -6.83
C ALA A 196 -1.69 7.14 -7.30
N THR A 197 -1.82 7.51 -8.58
CA THR A 197 -1.10 8.62 -9.22
C THR A 197 -1.65 10.02 -8.88
N SER A 198 -2.61 10.14 -7.96
CA SER A 198 -3.14 11.47 -7.57
C SER A 198 -2.23 12.26 -6.61
N GLN A 199 -1.11 11.70 -6.13
CA GLN A 199 -0.17 12.43 -5.26
C GLN A 199 1.29 12.08 -5.55
N GLY A 200 1.89 12.68 -6.60
CA GLY A 200 3.30 13.08 -6.71
C GLY A 200 4.46 12.12 -6.36
N GLY A 201 4.22 10.85 -6.07
CA GLY A 201 5.22 9.89 -5.60
C GLY A 201 5.48 8.77 -6.58
N GLU A 202 6.73 8.33 -6.65
CA GLU A 202 7.23 7.21 -7.44
C GLU A 202 6.26 6.01 -7.42
N GLY A 203 5.96 5.49 -8.62
CA GLY A 203 4.90 4.51 -8.86
C GLY A 203 5.09 3.18 -8.14
N LYS A 204 4.01 2.41 -8.01
CA LYS A 204 4.06 1.05 -7.43
C LYS A 204 4.93 0.14 -8.31
N SER A 205 5.93 -0.50 -7.72
CA SER A 205 6.73 -1.53 -8.39
C SER A 205 5.97 -2.87 -8.39
N GLY A 206 6.02 -3.58 -9.51
CA GLY A 206 5.41 -4.90 -9.66
C GLY A 206 6.45 -6.01 -9.71
N VAL A 207 6.11 -7.15 -9.12
CA VAL A 207 6.91 -8.38 -9.22
C VAL A 207 6.02 -9.55 -9.61
N LEU A 208 6.36 -10.22 -10.71
CA LEU A 208 5.74 -11.48 -11.13
C LEU A 208 6.60 -12.63 -10.66
N VAL A 209 6.01 -13.58 -9.93
CA VAL A 209 6.66 -14.84 -9.55
C VAL A 209 5.94 -15.96 -10.27
N ILE A 210 6.59 -16.54 -11.29
CA ILE A 210 6.03 -17.59 -12.13
C ILE A 210 6.48 -18.94 -11.58
N MET A 211 5.56 -19.88 -11.39
CA MET A 211 5.85 -21.21 -10.87
C MET A 211 5.36 -22.25 -11.88
N THR A 212 6.28 -22.93 -12.55
CA THR A 212 6.00 -23.82 -13.69
C THR A 212 7.00 -24.98 -13.72
N ASP A 213 6.73 -26.01 -14.53
CA ASP A 213 7.71 -27.07 -14.83
C ASP A 213 8.49 -26.82 -16.13
N GLY A 214 8.31 -25.64 -16.75
CA GLY A 214 9.05 -25.21 -17.93
C GLY A 214 8.52 -25.79 -19.25
N LEU A 215 7.48 -26.63 -19.19
CA LEU A 215 6.77 -27.07 -20.37
C LEU A 215 5.77 -25.99 -20.77
N HIS A 216 5.98 -25.40 -21.94
CA HIS A 216 5.10 -24.38 -22.49
C HIS A 216 4.72 -24.76 -23.92
N THR A 217 3.42 -24.65 -24.23
CA THR A 217 2.87 -25.10 -25.52
C THR A 217 2.78 -23.96 -26.54
N SER A 218 3.01 -22.72 -26.11
CA SER A 218 2.81 -21.53 -26.93
C SER A 218 3.99 -21.21 -27.84
N GLU A 219 3.73 -20.38 -28.85
CA GLU A 219 4.74 -19.90 -29.77
C GLU A 219 5.77 -19.02 -29.06
N ARG A 220 7.07 -19.33 -29.21
CA ARG A 220 8.19 -18.57 -28.61
C ARG A 220 8.12 -17.05 -28.87
N LEU A 221 7.55 -16.64 -30.01
CA LEU A 221 7.38 -15.23 -30.36
C LEU A 221 6.44 -14.49 -29.41
N ARG A 222 5.30 -15.08 -29.04
CA ARG A 222 4.31 -14.46 -28.15
C ARG A 222 4.87 -14.29 -26.75
N LEU A 223 5.57 -15.32 -26.25
CA LEU A 223 6.26 -15.25 -24.96
C LEU A 223 7.29 -14.12 -24.93
N LYS A 224 8.10 -13.96 -25.99
CA LYS A 224 9.07 -12.86 -26.09
C LYS A 224 8.40 -11.48 -26.06
N GLN A 225 7.25 -11.32 -26.72
CA GLN A 225 6.48 -10.08 -26.71
C GLN A 225 5.90 -9.77 -25.32
N ALA A 226 5.38 -10.78 -24.62
CA ALA A 226 4.89 -10.65 -23.25
C ALA A 226 6.01 -10.21 -22.28
N LEU A 227 7.18 -10.85 -22.35
CA LEU A 227 8.36 -10.47 -21.56
C LEU A 227 8.87 -9.06 -21.89
N THR A 228 8.91 -8.69 -23.17
CA THR A 228 9.26 -7.33 -23.59
C THR A 228 8.29 -6.30 -22.98
N SER A 229 7.02 -6.65 -22.84
CA SER A 229 6.01 -5.80 -22.20
C SER A 229 6.25 -5.65 -20.70
N ALA A 230 6.70 -6.71 -20.01
CA ALA A 230 7.07 -6.66 -18.60
C ALA A 230 8.24 -5.69 -18.35
N VAL A 231 9.29 -5.78 -19.18
CA VAL A 231 10.46 -4.88 -19.11
C VAL A 231 10.05 -3.42 -19.32
N LYS A 232 9.21 -3.16 -20.32
CA LYS A 232 8.68 -1.80 -20.59
C LYS A 232 7.87 -1.24 -19.42
N GLN A 233 7.21 -2.11 -18.66
CA GLN A 233 6.42 -1.73 -17.48
C GLN A 233 7.24 -1.74 -16.19
N GLN A 234 8.56 -1.98 -16.26
CA GLN A 234 9.46 -2.08 -15.10
C GLN A 234 8.99 -3.11 -14.07
N VAL A 235 8.38 -4.20 -14.54
CA VAL A 235 7.91 -5.30 -13.70
C VAL A 235 8.95 -6.42 -13.73
N ALA A 236 9.50 -6.74 -12.56
CA ALA A 236 10.48 -7.81 -12.43
C ALA A 236 9.78 -9.17 -12.54
N VAL A 237 10.36 -10.11 -13.31
CA VAL A 237 9.79 -11.43 -13.55
C VAL A 237 10.74 -12.50 -13.01
N PHE A 238 10.29 -13.30 -12.05
CA PHE A 238 11.06 -14.37 -11.41
C PHE A 238 10.44 -15.74 -11.69
N PRO A 239 11.02 -16.54 -12.58
CA PRO A 239 10.58 -17.90 -12.79
C PRO A 239 11.14 -18.85 -11.72
N ILE A 240 10.28 -19.73 -11.22
CA ILE A 240 10.58 -20.86 -10.34
C ILE A 240 10.21 -22.11 -11.13
N VAL A 241 11.24 -22.82 -11.59
CA VAL A 241 11.07 -24.01 -12.44
C VAL A 241 11.17 -25.29 -11.61
N ILE A 242 10.25 -26.22 -11.84
CA ILE A 242 10.12 -27.46 -11.06
C ILE A 242 10.27 -28.67 -11.97
N GLY A 243 11.41 -29.36 -11.86
CA GLY A 243 11.70 -30.56 -12.65
C GLY A 243 13.09 -31.10 -12.37
N SER A 244 13.43 -32.24 -12.98
CA SER A 244 14.81 -32.75 -12.98
C SER A 244 15.61 -32.03 -14.05
N THR A 245 16.61 -31.27 -13.61
CA THR A 245 17.46 -30.45 -14.47
C THR A 245 18.23 -31.31 -15.49
N SER A 246 17.73 -31.35 -16.72
CA SER A 246 18.57 -31.24 -17.91
C SER A 246 18.17 -29.95 -18.63
N VAL A 247 18.04 -28.86 -17.87
CA VAL A 247 17.96 -27.51 -18.43
C VAL A 247 19.41 -27.06 -18.57
N ASN A 248 19.83 -26.89 -19.82
CA ASN A 248 21.14 -26.36 -20.15
C ASN A 248 21.20 -24.93 -19.57
N ASP A 249 22.18 -24.63 -18.73
CA ASP A 249 22.37 -23.32 -18.06
C ASP A 249 22.43 -22.13 -19.05
N SER A 250 22.51 -22.39 -20.35
CA SER A 250 22.48 -21.39 -21.42
C SER A 250 21.09 -20.83 -21.75
N GLU A 251 19.99 -21.43 -21.27
CA GLU A 251 18.62 -20.94 -21.52
C GLU A 251 17.98 -20.23 -20.31
N VAL A 252 18.59 -20.29 -19.12
CA VAL A 252 18.16 -19.51 -17.95
C VAL A 252 18.86 -18.15 -17.97
N GLY A 253 18.54 -17.35 -18.98
CA GLY A 253 18.82 -15.93 -18.94
C GLY A 253 17.93 -15.29 -17.88
N PHE A 254 18.53 -14.81 -16.78
CA PHE A 254 17.90 -13.76 -15.99
C PHE A 254 17.71 -12.56 -16.94
N PHE A 255 16.47 -12.31 -17.35
CA PHE A 255 16.07 -11.15 -18.13
C PHE A 255 15.55 -10.05 -17.20
#